data_AF-A0A484YE44-F1
#
_entry.id   AF-A0A484YE44-F1
#
_cell.length_a   1.000
_cell.length_b   1.000
_cell.length_c   1.000
_cell.angle_alpha   90.00
_cell.angle_beta   90.00
_cell.angle_gamma   90.00
#
_symmetry.space_group_name_H-M   'P 1'
#
loop_
_entity.id
_entity.type
_entity.pdbx_description
1 polymer ?
#
loop_
_entity_poly.entity_id
_entity_poly.type
_entity_poly.pdbx_seq_one_letter_code
_entity_poly.pdbx_strand_id
1 'polypeptide(L)'
;MTTPTFDTIEAQASYGIGLQVGQQLSESGLQGLLPEALVAGIADALEGKHPAVPVDVVHRALREIHERADAVRRQRFQAMAAEGVKYLEENAKKEGVNSTESGLQFRVINQGEGAIPARTDRVRVHYTGKLIDGTVFDSSVARG
;
A
#
# COMPACT_ATOMS: atom_id res chain seq x y z
N MET A 1 3.91 -16.95 -33.27
CA MET A 1 4.06 -15.54 -32.84
C MET A 1 5.54 -15.28 -32.75
N THR A 2 6.04 -14.30 -33.49
CA THR A 2 7.46 -13.91 -33.48
C THR A 2 7.76 -13.22 -32.15
N THR A 3 8.83 -13.64 -31.46
CA THR A 3 9.31 -12.94 -30.27
C THR A 3 9.66 -11.50 -30.68
N PRO A 4 9.08 -10.47 -30.05
CA PRO A 4 9.43 -9.09 -30.36
C PRO A 4 10.90 -8.85 -30.01
N THR A 5 11.65 -8.25 -30.94
CA THR A 5 13.00 -7.77 -30.67
C THR A 5 12.94 -6.31 -30.23
N PHE A 6 13.74 -5.92 -29.24
CA PHE A 6 13.73 -4.58 -28.63
C PHE A 6 14.93 -3.74 -29.09
N ASP A 7 15.26 -3.86 -30.37
CA ASP A 7 16.50 -3.33 -30.93
C ASP A 7 16.35 -1.91 -31.49
N THR A 8 15.11 -1.40 -31.62
CA THR A 8 14.83 -0.04 -32.08
C THR A 8 14.39 0.86 -30.92
N ILE A 9 14.56 2.17 -31.09
CA ILE A 9 14.12 3.17 -30.11
C ILE A 9 12.61 3.06 -29.87
N GLU A 10 11.82 2.85 -30.93
CA GLU A 10 10.37 2.70 -30.86
C GLU A 10 9.98 1.44 -30.07
N ALA A 11 10.68 0.32 -30.28
CA ALA A 11 10.44 -0.93 -29.57
C ALA A 11 10.79 -0.79 -28.07
N GLN A 12 11.91 -0.13 -27.75
CA GLN A 12 12.33 0.12 -26.37
C GLN A 12 11.37 1.08 -25.65
N ALA A 13 10.95 2.16 -26.29
CA ALA A 13 9.99 3.11 -25.73
C ALA A 13 8.64 2.45 -25.46
N SER A 14 8.13 1.66 -26.42
CA SER A 14 6.86 0.93 -26.28
C SER A 14 6.90 -0.08 -25.13
N TYR A 15 8.00 -0.83 -25.01
CA TYR A 15 8.24 -1.75 -23.91
C TYR A 15 8.29 -1.02 -22.56
N GLY A 16 8.99 0.11 -22.48
CA GLY A 16 9.07 0.94 -21.27
C GLY A 16 7.72 1.45 -20.79
N ILE A 17 6.86 1.91 -21.71
CA ILE A 17 5.49 2.32 -21.39
C ILE A 17 4.67 1.13 -20.87
N GLY A 18 4.74 -0.02 -21.55
CA GLY A 18 4.07 -1.24 -21.11
C GLY A 18 4.53 -1.70 -19.73
N LEU A 19 5.83 -1.61 -19.44
CA LEU A 19 6.41 -1.93 -18.14
C LEU A 19 5.87 -1.00 -17.04
N GLN A 20 5.82 0.31 -17.30
CA GLN A 20 5.30 1.29 -16.35
C GLN A 20 3.81 1.05 -16.05
N VAL A 21 2.99 0.78 -17.08
CA VAL A 21 1.58 0.43 -16.90
C VAL A 21 1.43 -0.87 -16.11
N GLY A 22 2.24 -1.88 -16.41
CA GLY A 22 2.24 -3.15 -15.69
C GLY A 22 2.61 -3.00 -14.21
N GLN A 23 3.60 -2.16 -13.89
CA GLN A 23 3.97 -1.83 -12.51
C GLN A 23 2.84 -1.12 -11.78
N GLN A 24 2.20 -0.12 -12.41
CA GLN A 24 1.05 0.55 -11.80
C GLN A 24 -0.11 -0.41 -11.53
N LEU A 25 -0.38 -1.35 -12.46
CA LEU A 25 -1.42 -2.35 -12.30
C LEU A 25 -1.08 -3.37 -11.19
N SER A 26 0.17 -3.78 -11.05
CA SER A 26 0.57 -4.70 -9.97
C SER A 26 0.42 -4.06 -8.59
N GLU A 27 0.65 -2.75 -8.48
CA GLU A 27 0.48 -1.97 -7.25
C GLU A 27 -0.98 -1.59 -6.96
N SER A 28 -1.86 -1.61 -7.98
CA SER A 28 -3.27 -1.25 -7.83
C SER A 28 -4.10 -2.19 -6.93
N GLY A 29 -3.60 -3.41 -6.70
CA GLY A 29 -4.31 -4.45 -5.97
C GLY A 29 -5.40 -5.17 -6.78
N LEU A 30 -5.54 -4.87 -8.07
CA LEU A 30 -6.36 -5.65 -9.00
C LEU A 30 -5.74 -7.04 -9.19
N GLN A 31 -6.58 -8.07 -9.20
CA GLN A 31 -6.16 -9.46 -9.35
C GLN A 31 -6.83 -10.10 -10.56
N GLY A 32 -6.18 -11.12 -11.14
CA GLY A 32 -6.73 -11.86 -12.27
C GLY A 32 -6.71 -11.09 -13.60
N LEU A 33 -5.87 -10.06 -13.72
CA LEU A 33 -5.62 -9.40 -15.00
C LEU A 33 -4.87 -10.35 -15.94
N LEU A 34 -5.30 -10.40 -17.19
CA LEU A 34 -4.71 -11.23 -18.24
C LEU A 34 -3.80 -10.35 -19.13
N PRO A 35 -2.47 -10.53 -19.11
CA PRO A 35 -1.54 -9.70 -19.88
C PRO A 35 -1.85 -9.67 -21.37
N GLU A 36 -2.23 -10.81 -21.94
CA GLU A 36 -2.53 -10.96 -23.37
C GLU A 36 -3.76 -10.14 -23.77
N ALA A 37 -4.78 -10.11 -22.91
CA ALA A 37 -5.99 -9.31 -23.12
C ALA A 37 -5.72 -7.81 -22.96
N LEU A 38 -4.84 -7.44 -22.01
CA LEU A 38 -4.42 -6.05 -21.82
C LEU A 38 -3.65 -5.53 -23.05
N VAL A 39 -2.70 -6.32 -23.56
CA VAL A 39 -1.94 -5.99 -24.77
C VAL A 39 -2.86 -5.88 -25.98
N ALA A 40 -3.81 -6.81 -26.15
CA ALA A 40 -4.80 -6.74 -27.23
C ALA A 40 -5.64 -5.46 -27.17
N GLY A 41 -6.14 -5.08 -25.98
CA GLY A 41 -6.91 -3.85 -25.79
C GLY A 41 -6.11 -2.57 -26.05
N ILE A 42 -4.83 -2.54 -25.64
CA ILE A 42 -3.93 -1.42 -25.94
C ILE A 42 -3.66 -1.33 -27.45
N ALA A 43 -3.40 -2.46 -28.11
CA ALA A 43 -3.16 -2.50 -29.55
C ALA A 43 -4.38 -2.01 -30.34
N ASP A 44 -5.58 -2.50 -30.02
CA ASP A 44 -6.82 -2.06 -30.67
C ASP A 44 -7.04 -0.54 -30.50
N ALA A 45 -6.77 0.00 -29.30
CA ALA A 45 -6.89 1.43 -29.04
C ALA A 45 -5.89 2.28 -29.82
N LEU A 46 -4.62 1.85 -29.93
CA LEU A 46 -3.58 2.55 -30.67
C LEU A 46 -3.82 2.52 -32.19
N GLU A 47 -4.39 1.42 -32.69
CA GLU A 47 -4.73 1.26 -34.12
C GLU A 47 -6.10 1.89 -34.46
N GLY A 48 -6.81 2.46 -33.49
CA GLY A 48 -8.13 3.08 -33.69
C GLY A 48 -9.22 2.08 -34.05
N LYS A 49 -9.06 0.80 -33.70
CA LYS A 49 -10.04 -0.25 -33.95
C LYS A 49 -11.21 -0.12 -32.99
N HIS A 50 -12.37 -0.61 -33.43
CA HIS A 50 -13.49 -0.82 -32.52
C HIS A 50 -13.13 -1.90 -31.49
N PRO A 51 -13.54 -1.75 -30.22
CA PRO A 51 -13.28 -2.75 -29.19
C PRO A 51 -13.77 -4.14 -29.61
N ALA A 52 -12.89 -5.14 -29.50
CA ALA A 52 -13.25 -6.55 -29.75
C ALA A 52 -14.32 -7.07 -28.77
N VAL A 53 -14.49 -6.40 -27.63
CA VAL A 53 -15.48 -6.72 -26.60
C VAL A 53 -16.50 -5.58 -26.49
N PRO A 54 -17.81 -5.86 -26.44
CA PRO A 54 -18.83 -4.83 -26.24
C PRO A 54 -18.56 -3.98 -24.98
N VAL A 55 -18.77 -2.67 -25.10
CA VAL A 55 -18.43 -1.69 -24.05
C VAL A 55 -19.16 -1.97 -22.73
N ASP A 56 -20.41 -2.45 -22.79
CA ASP A 56 -21.18 -2.82 -21.59
C ASP A 56 -20.60 -4.03 -20.85
N VAL A 57 -20.04 -4.99 -21.59
CA VAL A 57 -19.34 -6.16 -21.04
C VAL A 57 -18.04 -5.72 -20.37
N VAL A 58 -17.27 -4.83 -21.02
CA VAL A 58 -16.05 -4.25 -20.44
C VAL A 58 -16.37 -3.52 -19.13
N HIS A 59 -17.38 -2.64 -19.12
CA HIS A 59 -17.77 -1.91 -17.92
C HIS A 59 -18.23 -2.84 -16.78
N ARG A 60 -18.95 -3.93 -17.10
CA ARG A 60 -19.37 -4.91 -16.10
C ARG A 60 -18.19 -5.67 -15.51
N ALA A 61 -17.29 -6.15 -16.36
CA ALA A 61 -16.09 -6.86 -15.93
C ALA A 61 -15.19 -5.97 -15.06
N LEU A 62 -14.99 -4.71 -15.45
CA LEU A 62 -14.23 -3.75 -14.65
C LEU A 62 -14.87 -3.53 -13.28
N ARG A 63 -16.19 -3.29 -13.19
CA ARG A 63 -16.87 -3.14 -11.89
C ARG A 63 -16.66 -4.36 -10.99
N GLU A 64 -16.82 -5.56 -11.53
CA GLU A 64 -16.65 -6.79 -10.76
C GLU A 64 -15.22 -6.98 -10.25
N ILE A 65 -14.20 -6.69 -11.07
CA ILE A 65 -12.80 -6.76 -10.63
C ILE A 65 -12.52 -5.73 -9.53
N HIS A 66 -13.05 -4.51 -9.65
CA HIS A 66 -12.91 -3.49 -8.60
C HIS A 66 -13.58 -3.93 -7.30
N GLU A 67 -14.82 -4.44 -7.35
CA GLU A 67 -15.53 -4.95 -6.17
C GLU A 67 -14.77 -6.09 -5.47
N ARG A 68 -14.17 -7.01 -6.24
CA ARG A 68 -13.32 -8.08 -5.69
C ARG A 68 -12.07 -7.51 -5.03
N ALA A 69 -11.40 -6.56 -5.67
CA ALA A 69 -10.23 -5.89 -5.10
C ALA A 69 -10.60 -5.17 -3.80
N ASP A 70 -11.73 -4.46 -3.76
CA ASP A 70 -12.25 -3.77 -2.58
C ASP A 70 -12.56 -4.76 -1.45
N ALA A 71 -13.15 -5.91 -1.76
CA ALA A 71 -13.41 -6.97 -0.79
C ALA A 71 -12.10 -7.51 -0.18
N VAL A 72 -11.09 -7.79 -1.01
CA VAL A 72 -9.76 -8.23 -0.54
C VAL A 72 -9.11 -7.15 0.33
N ARG A 73 -9.16 -5.88 -0.08
CA ARG A 73 -8.62 -4.77 0.73
C ARG A 73 -9.32 -4.69 2.07
N ARG A 74 -10.66 -4.74 2.12
CA ARG A 74 -11.43 -4.74 3.37
C ARG A 74 -11.06 -5.91 4.28
N GLN A 75 -10.94 -7.12 3.74
CA GLN A 75 -10.51 -8.28 4.52
C GLN A 75 -9.10 -8.09 5.10
N ARG A 76 -8.17 -7.57 4.30
CA ARG A 76 -6.81 -7.26 4.77
C ARG A 76 -6.83 -6.19 5.87
N PHE A 77 -7.62 -5.13 5.73
CA PHE A 77 -7.78 -4.11 6.78
C PHE A 77 -8.39 -4.68 8.05
N GLN A 78 -9.40 -5.53 7.95
CA GLN A 78 -10.00 -6.21 9.10
C GLN A 78 -8.99 -7.12 9.80
N ALA A 79 -8.21 -7.89 9.05
CA ALA A 79 -7.15 -8.73 9.60
C ALA A 79 -6.07 -7.90 10.33
N MET A 80 -5.60 -6.82 9.71
CA MET A 80 -4.62 -5.90 10.34
C MET A 80 -5.19 -5.22 11.59
N ALA A 81 -6.46 -4.83 11.57
CA ALA A 81 -7.11 -4.24 12.75
C ALA A 81 -7.20 -5.25 13.91
N ALA A 82 -7.58 -6.50 13.61
CA ALA A 82 -7.62 -7.57 14.61
C ALA A 82 -6.22 -7.85 15.20
N GLU A 83 -5.19 -7.85 14.36
CA GLU A 83 -3.80 -7.98 14.80
C GLU A 83 -3.38 -6.82 15.71
N GLY A 84 -3.75 -5.59 15.37
CA GLY A 84 -3.50 -4.40 16.19
C GLY A 84 -4.17 -4.45 17.56
N VAL A 85 -5.43 -4.89 17.62
CA VAL A 85 -6.16 -5.10 18.89
C VAL A 85 -5.44 -6.13 19.74
N LYS A 86 -5.11 -7.30 19.16
CA LYS A 86 -4.37 -8.36 19.87
C LYS A 86 -3.02 -7.86 20.39
N TYR A 87 -2.28 -7.11 19.57
CA TYR A 87 -1.01 -6.51 19.98
C TYR A 87 -1.19 -5.60 21.21
N LEU A 88 -2.20 -4.73 21.22
CA LEU A 88 -2.47 -3.84 22.35
C LEU A 88 -2.89 -4.63 23.60
N GLU A 89 -3.71 -5.67 23.47
CA GLU A 89 -4.11 -6.53 24.59
C GLU A 89 -2.91 -7.25 25.23
N GLU A 90 -2.00 -7.76 24.41
CA GLU A 90 -0.77 -8.41 24.89
C GLU A 90 0.21 -7.39 25.46
N ASN A 91 0.34 -6.22 24.84
CA ASN A 91 1.26 -5.18 25.26
C ASN A 91 0.85 -4.55 26.61
N ALA A 92 -0.45 -4.40 26.87
CA ALA A 92 -0.98 -3.94 28.16
C ALA A 92 -0.53 -4.79 29.35
N LYS A 93 -0.23 -6.07 29.11
CA LYS A 93 0.16 -7.04 30.15
C LYS A 93 1.67 -7.01 30.45
N LYS A 94 2.46 -6.29 29.64
CA LYS A 94 3.91 -6.21 29.83
C LYS A 94 4.26 -5.30 30.99
N GLU A 95 5.33 -5.65 31.69
CA GLU A 95 5.82 -4.88 32.83
C GLU A 95 6.16 -3.42 32.45
N GLY A 96 5.71 -2.48 33.30
CA GLY A 96 5.91 -1.05 33.12
C GLY A 96 5.04 -0.40 32.04
N VAL A 97 4.20 -1.15 31.32
CA VAL A 97 3.21 -0.58 30.41
C VAL A 97 2.03 -0.02 31.20
N ASN A 98 1.71 1.24 30.93
CA ASN A 98 0.57 1.95 31.49
C ASN A 98 -0.40 2.30 30.36
N SER A 99 -1.70 2.28 30.65
CA SER A 99 -2.76 2.65 29.70
C SER A 99 -3.47 3.92 30.16
N THR A 100 -3.79 4.79 29.21
CA THR A 100 -4.59 6.00 29.45
C THR A 100 -6.07 5.74 29.13
N GLU A 101 -6.96 6.65 29.53
CA GLU A 101 -8.40 6.58 29.20
C GLU A 101 -8.69 6.56 27.70
N SER A 102 -7.80 7.16 26.87
CA SER A 102 -7.94 7.15 25.42
C SER A 102 -7.49 5.83 24.77
N GLY A 103 -6.95 4.89 25.54
CA GLY A 103 -6.37 3.64 25.04
C GLY A 103 -4.91 3.74 24.62
N LEU A 104 -4.28 4.93 24.70
CA LEU A 104 -2.83 5.04 24.50
C LEU A 104 -2.08 4.24 25.57
N GLN A 105 -1.19 3.37 25.12
CA GLN A 105 -0.26 2.63 25.97
C GLN A 105 1.13 3.23 25.88
N PHE A 106 1.79 3.37 27.02
CA PHE A 106 3.16 3.87 27.10
C PHE A 106 3.95 3.15 28.18
N ARG A 107 5.27 3.16 28.05
CA ARG A 107 6.19 2.68 29.08
C ARG A 107 7.29 3.71 29.24
N VAL A 108 7.50 4.17 30.47
CA VAL A 108 8.62 5.05 30.80
C VAL A 108 9.87 4.18 30.90
N ILE A 109 10.84 4.41 30.03
CA ILE A 109 12.12 3.70 30.05
C ILE A 109 13.06 4.39 31.04
N ASN A 110 13.22 5.71 30.88
CA ASN A 110 13.98 6.58 31.77
C ASN A 110 13.12 7.79 32.10
N GLN A 111 12.85 8.02 33.38
CA GLN A 111 12.08 9.17 33.84
C GLN A 111 12.96 10.42 33.79
N GLY A 112 12.48 11.48 33.13
CA GLY A 112 13.12 12.80 33.16
C GLY A 112 12.66 13.62 34.36
N GLU A 113 13.47 14.61 34.73
CA GLU A 113 13.22 15.53 35.86
C GLU A 113 12.80 16.94 35.41
N GLY A 114 12.69 17.17 34.09
CA GLY A 114 12.31 18.46 33.52
C GLY A 114 10.81 18.76 33.66
N ALA A 115 10.45 19.99 33.29
CA ALA A 115 9.05 20.40 33.23
C ALA A 115 8.26 19.54 32.23
N ILE A 116 7.02 19.17 32.60
CA ILE A 116 6.10 18.48 31.69
C ILE A 116 5.61 19.51 30.65
N PRO A 117 5.75 19.23 29.35
CA PRO A 117 5.36 20.18 28.31
C PRO A 117 3.85 20.41 28.30
N ALA A 118 3.44 21.67 28.15
CA ALA A 118 2.06 22.06 27.94
C ALA A 118 1.65 21.90 26.47
N ARG A 119 0.34 21.94 26.20
CA ARG A 119 -0.23 21.79 24.84
C ARG A 119 0.27 22.85 23.83
N THR A 120 0.71 24.01 24.31
CA THR A 120 1.18 25.14 23.50
C THR A 120 2.70 25.13 23.28
N ASP A 121 3.41 24.21 23.92
CA ASP A 121 4.87 24.21 23.90
C ASP A 121 5.43 23.57 22.64
N ARG A 122 6.64 23.97 22.28
CA ARG A 122 7.42 23.31 21.23
C ARG A 122 8.41 22.36 21.89
N VAL A 123 8.36 21.09 21.48
CA VAL A 123 9.29 20.05 21.95
C VAL A 123 10.32 19.72 20.89
N ARG A 124 11.49 19.25 21.32
CA ARG A 124 12.52 18.66 20.46
C ARG A 124 12.71 17.20 20.91
N VAL A 125 12.60 16.27 19.96
CA VAL A 125 12.62 14.84 20.26
C VAL A 125 13.49 14.09 19.25
N HIS A 126 14.15 13.03 19.72
CA HIS A 126 14.58 11.94 18.87
C HIS A 126 13.58 10.79 19.00
N TYR A 127 13.16 10.22 17.87
CA TYR A 127 12.17 9.14 17.84
C TYR A 127 12.47 8.14 16.72
N THR A 128 11.86 6.96 16.85
CA THR A 128 11.78 5.95 15.78
C THR A 128 10.38 5.35 15.81
N GLY A 129 9.64 5.51 14.72
CA GLY A 129 8.34 4.92 14.49
C GLY A 129 8.47 3.56 13.79
N LYS A 130 7.82 2.54 14.36
CA LYS A 130 7.78 1.18 13.83
C LYS A 130 6.34 0.67 13.75
N LEU A 131 6.05 -0.15 12.75
CA LEU A 131 4.85 -0.97 12.73
C LEU A 131 4.98 -2.14 13.72
N ILE A 132 3.87 -2.83 13.97
CA ILE A 132 3.81 -3.99 14.90
C ILE A 132 4.73 -5.14 14.47
N ASP A 133 5.00 -5.27 13.17
CA ASP A 133 5.94 -6.25 12.60
C ASP A 133 7.42 -5.82 12.74
N GLY A 134 7.68 -4.63 13.31
CA GLY A 134 9.01 -4.08 13.51
C GLY A 134 9.54 -3.24 12.34
N THR A 135 8.83 -3.17 11.21
CA THR A 135 9.19 -2.34 10.06
C THR A 135 9.26 -0.87 10.47
N VAL A 136 10.42 -0.23 10.27
CA VAL A 136 10.63 1.20 10.53
C VAL A 136 10.00 2.01 9.39
N PHE A 137 9.04 2.87 9.72
CA PHE A 137 8.44 3.79 8.73
C PHE A 137 9.02 5.21 8.84
N ASP A 138 9.56 5.58 10.01
CA ASP A 138 10.13 6.89 10.25
C ASP A 138 11.18 6.82 11.39
N SER A 139 12.31 7.51 11.26
CA SER A 139 13.28 7.69 12.34
C SER A 139 14.01 9.02 12.19
N SER A 140 13.95 9.85 13.22
CA SER A 140 14.80 11.06 13.28
C SER A 140 16.27 10.69 13.41
N VAL A 141 16.57 9.60 14.11
CA VAL A 141 17.95 9.16 14.37
C VAL A 141 18.62 8.69 13.08
N ALA A 142 17.87 8.00 12.20
CA ALA A 142 18.40 7.57 10.91
C ALA A 142 18.62 8.73 9.93
N ARG A 143 17.84 9.82 10.05
CA ARG A 143 17.99 11.01 9.20
C ARG A 143 19.16 11.92 9.59
N GLY A 144 19.65 11.81 10.82
CA GLY A 144 20.65 12.72 11.41
C GLY A 144 19.99 13.82 12.23
#